data_AF-Q73XR1-F1
#
_entry.id   AF-Q73XR1-F1
#
_cell.length_a   1.000
_cell.length_b   1.000
_cell.length_c   1.000
_cell.angle_alpha   90.00
_cell.angle_beta   90.00
_cell.angle_gamma   90.00
#
_symmetry.space_group_name_H-M   'P 1'
#
loop_
_entity.id
_entity.type
_entity.pdbx_description
1 polymer ?
#
loop_
_entity_poly.entity_id
_entity_poly.type
_entity_poly.pdbx_seq_one_letter_code
_entity_poly.pdbx_strand_id
1 'polypeptide(L)'
;MRIGGLFTALGITSVVIGLMLQNSVGQIVSGLFMLFEQPFRIDDWLDTGTTSGRVVEVNWRSVHIDTGAGIRIMPNSMLATTSFINLSRPPGPHKVAIDTTFSTADAPDRVCATLSRVARALPQVKPGTVARTVPVGAAGYRTVIWLDSPADAGAAKATFLRWAWYAARREELHLDGADDDFSTVQRVEHALDTVVAAALRLSAEEQRSLRSAARIVRYGADEIVEDAGQVPSAMTFLVSGRVQLTATAEDGTVVPVSTLAEGEFLGLTALTRQPNLASAYALEEVTALEIDREHIEHLGTRAPALLQNFGRILEERRSKVRGARRGERVG
;
A
#
# COMPACT_ATOMS: atom_id res chain seq x y z
N MET A 1 -37.19 35.33 67.04
CA MET A 1 -36.71 34.88 65.73
C MET A 1 -36.65 33.35 65.77
N ARG A 2 -37.42 32.64 64.93
CA ARG A 2 -37.50 31.16 64.96
C ARG A 2 -36.21 30.57 64.37
N ILE A 3 -35.29 30.17 65.24
CA ILE A 3 -33.96 29.64 64.88
C ILE A 3 -34.07 28.45 63.90
N GLY A 4 -35.11 27.62 64.04
CA GLY A 4 -35.37 26.50 63.12
C GLY A 4 -35.61 26.93 61.66
N GLY A 5 -36.25 28.08 61.40
CA GLY A 5 -36.48 28.56 60.04
C GLY A 5 -35.21 29.00 59.33
N LEU A 6 -34.22 29.51 60.08
CA LEU A 6 -32.92 29.90 59.55
C LEU A 6 -32.08 28.68 59.16
N PHE A 7 -32.08 27.64 59.99
CA PHE A 7 -31.40 26.38 59.67
C PHE A 7 -32.01 25.66 58.47
N THR A 8 -33.33 25.64 58.35
CA THR A 8 -34.01 25.07 57.17
C THR A 8 -33.66 25.84 55.89
N ALA A 9 -33.66 27.17 55.94
CA ALA A 9 -33.26 27.99 54.80
C ALA A 9 -31.80 27.74 54.38
N LEU A 10 -30.87 27.70 55.34
CA LEU A 10 -29.45 27.39 55.09
C LEU A 10 -29.24 25.99 54.51
N GLY A 11 -29.99 25.00 54.99
CA GLY A 11 -29.97 23.63 54.48
C GLY A 11 -30.43 23.56 53.01
N ILE A 12 -31.56 24.18 52.69
CA ILE A 12 -32.09 24.22 51.31
C ILE A 12 -31.12 24.95 50.39
N THR A 13 -30.59 26.10 50.81
CA THR A 13 -29.61 26.86 50.01
C THR A 13 -28.34 26.05 49.73
N SER A 14 -27.85 25.28 50.70
CA SER A 14 -26.66 24.43 50.52
C SER A 14 -26.90 23.30 49.51
N VAL A 15 -28.07 22.67 49.54
CA VAL A 15 -28.46 21.62 48.57
C VAL A 15 -28.59 22.20 47.17
N VAL A 16 -29.20 23.37 47.02
CA VAL A 16 -29.34 24.04 45.72
C VAL A 16 -27.96 24.40 45.16
N ILE A 17 -27.06 24.95 45.97
CA ILE A 17 -25.68 25.26 45.55
C ILE A 17 -24.93 23.98 45.15
N GLY A 18 -25.07 22.90 45.92
CA GLY A 18 -24.47 21.60 45.60
C GLY A 18 -24.97 21.04 44.27
N LEU A 19 -26.28 21.11 44.02
CA LEU A 19 -26.88 20.66 42.76
C LEU A 19 -26.42 21.50 41.56
N MET A 20 -26.27 22.81 41.75
CA MET A 20 -25.73 23.71 40.72
C MET A 20 -24.26 23.41 40.39
N LEU A 21 -23.44 23.08 41.39
CA LEU A 21 -22.01 22.83 41.21
C LEU A 21 -21.66 21.37 40.87
N GLN A 22 -22.60 20.44 41.04
CA GLN A 22 -22.38 19.00 40.84
C GLN A 22 -21.68 18.69 39.51
N ASN A 23 -22.13 19.33 38.43
CA ASN A 23 -21.55 19.14 37.10
C ASN A 23 -20.13 19.72 37.02
N SER A 24 -19.91 20.97 37.45
CA SER A 24 -18.59 21.61 37.37
C SER A 24 -17.54 20.89 38.20
N VAL A 25 -17.88 20.50 39.43
CA VAL A 25 -16.98 19.75 40.32
C VAL A 25 -16.67 18.38 39.74
N GLY A 26 -17.69 17.68 39.22
CA GLY A 26 -17.50 16.39 38.56
C GLY A 26 -16.49 16.45 37.41
N GLN A 27 -16.60 17.45 36.53
CA GLN A 27 -15.72 17.61 35.38
C GLN A 27 -14.26 17.86 35.79
N ILE A 28 -14.02 18.63 36.86
CA ILE A 28 -12.67 18.90 37.40
C ILE A 28 -12.08 17.62 38.01
N VAL A 29 -12.87 16.92 38.83
CA VAL A 29 -12.43 15.67 39.48
C VAL A 29 -12.10 14.60 38.44
N SER A 30 -12.94 14.41 37.42
CA SER A 30 -12.65 13.51 36.29
C SER A 30 -11.37 13.90 35.55
N GLY A 31 -11.12 15.20 35.36
CA GLY A 31 -9.91 15.68 34.71
C GLY A 31 -8.64 15.42 35.52
N LEU A 32 -8.70 15.60 36.84
CA LEU A 32 -7.62 15.27 37.76
C LEU A 32 -7.36 13.76 37.79
N PHE A 33 -8.39 12.93 37.85
CA PHE A 33 -8.22 11.46 37.82
C PHE A 33 -7.49 10.98 36.57
N MET A 34 -7.78 11.52 35.39
CA MET A 34 -7.00 11.17 34.18
C MET A 34 -5.52 11.53 34.26
N LEU A 35 -5.18 12.66 34.90
CA LEU A 35 -3.79 13.05 35.12
C LEU A 35 -3.08 12.12 36.12
N PHE A 36 -3.81 11.58 37.10
CA PHE A 36 -3.28 10.62 38.08
C PHE A 36 -3.14 9.21 37.50
N GLU A 37 -4.16 8.71 36.82
CA GLU A 37 -4.16 7.36 36.23
C GLU A 37 -3.24 7.25 35.00
N GLN A 38 -3.00 8.37 34.30
CA GLN A 38 -2.19 8.45 33.08
C GLN A 38 -2.46 7.31 32.08
N PRO A 39 -3.71 7.11 31.63
CA PRO A 39 -4.05 6.04 30.68
C PRO A 39 -3.36 6.24 29.31
N PHE A 40 -2.85 7.44 29.05
CA PHE A 40 -2.03 7.80 27.91
C PHE A 40 -1.04 8.91 28.26
N ARG A 41 -0.05 9.11 27.40
CA ARG A 41 0.96 10.16 27.52
C ARG A 41 1.02 11.01 26.25
N ILE A 42 1.76 12.12 26.32
CA ILE A 42 2.19 12.83 25.11
C ILE A 42 2.91 11.82 24.20
N ASP A 43 2.67 11.95 22.89
CA ASP A 43 3.09 11.05 21.81
C ASP A 43 2.35 9.71 21.71
N ASP A 44 1.44 9.38 22.64
CA ASP A 44 0.55 8.23 22.45
C ASP A 44 -0.48 8.53 21.35
N TRP A 45 -0.83 7.51 20.56
CA TRP A 45 -1.93 7.57 19.60
C TRP A 45 -3.22 7.09 20.24
N LEU A 46 -4.27 7.89 20.13
CA LEU A 46 -5.59 7.58 20.66
C LEU A 46 -6.61 7.46 19.54
N ASP A 47 -7.52 6.50 19.67
CA ASP A 47 -8.74 6.40 18.89
C ASP A 47 -9.95 6.40 19.84
N THR A 48 -10.75 7.46 19.79
CA THR A 48 -11.98 7.61 20.59
C THR A 48 -13.24 7.22 19.83
N GLY A 49 -13.11 6.60 18.65
CA GLY A 49 -14.19 6.29 17.72
C GLY A 49 -14.70 7.50 16.93
N THR A 50 -14.57 8.72 17.47
CA THR A 50 -14.92 9.98 16.79
C THR A 50 -13.71 10.80 16.38
N THR A 51 -12.55 10.53 16.96
CA THR A 51 -11.29 11.20 16.66
C THR A 51 -10.16 10.21 16.87
N SER A 52 -9.27 10.12 15.87
CA SER A 52 -8.02 9.37 15.98
C SER A 52 -6.85 10.30 15.70
N GLY A 53 -5.79 10.19 16.48
CA GLY A 53 -4.61 11.05 16.32
C GLY A 53 -3.59 10.92 17.45
N ARG A 54 -2.50 11.68 17.34
CA ARG A 54 -1.41 11.68 18.32
C ARG A 54 -1.65 12.74 19.39
N VAL A 55 -1.46 12.38 20.65
CA VAL A 55 -1.52 13.33 21.76
C VAL A 55 -0.32 14.26 21.71
N VAL A 56 -0.55 15.56 21.50
CA VAL A 56 0.51 16.57 21.42
C VAL A 56 0.63 17.42 22.67
N GLU A 57 -0.46 17.57 23.42
CA GLU A 57 -0.47 18.30 24.68
C GLU A 57 -1.51 17.71 25.62
N VAL A 58 -1.19 17.64 26.91
CA VAL A 58 -2.12 17.30 27.98
C VAL A 58 -2.06 18.40 29.03
N ASN A 59 -3.20 19.01 29.34
CA ASN A 59 -3.33 19.94 30.45
C ASN A 59 -4.42 19.48 31.42
N TRP A 60 -4.60 20.21 32.52
CA TRP A 60 -5.52 19.81 33.60
C TRP A 60 -7.00 19.72 33.19
N ARG A 61 -7.38 20.36 32.07
CA ARG A 61 -8.76 20.44 31.58
C ARG A 61 -8.98 19.65 30.29
N SER A 62 -7.97 19.55 29.44
CA SER A 62 -8.12 19.04 28.07
C SER A 62 -6.86 18.37 27.53
N VAL A 63 -7.09 17.45 26.60
CA VAL A 63 -6.09 16.82 25.75
C VAL A 63 -6.17 17.42 24.34
N HIS A 64 -5.02 17.71 23.75
CA HIS A 64 -4.90 18.12 22.35
C HIS A 64 -4.42 16.93 21.52
N ILE A 65 -5.22 16.54 20.55
CA ILE A 65 -4.97 15.40 19.66
C ILE A 65 -4.75 15.93 18.25
N ASP A 66 -3.56 15.71 17.70
CA ASP A 66 -3.23 15.99 16.31
C ASP A 66 -3.80 14.90 15.40
N THR A 67 -4.79 15.25 14.60
CA THR A 67 -5.47 14.33 13.66
C THR A 67 -4.81 14.31 12.28
N GLY A 68 -3.74 15.08 12.07
CA GLY A 68 -3.13 15.33 10.76
C GLY A 68 -3.87 16.39 9.93
N ALA A 69 -5.16 16.61 10.16
CA ALA A 69 -5.94 17.70 9.54
C ALA A 69 -6.08 18.93 10.45
N GLY A 70 -5.69 18.81 11.72
CA GLY A 70 -5.74 19.88 12.72
C GLY A 70 -5.67 19.32 14.14
N ILE A 71 -5.69 20.23 15.12
CA ILE A 71 -5.68 19.87 16.53
C ILE A 71 -7.10 19.77 17.07
N ARG A 72 -7.51 18.57 17.49
CA ARG A 72 -8.76 18.36 18.25
C ARG A 72 -8.49 18.59 19.73
N ILE A 73 -9.18 19.57 20.31
CA ILE A 73 -9.17 19.83 21.76
C ILE A 73 -10.31 19.06 22.41
N MET A 74 -10.00 18.12 23.30
CA MET A 74 -11.00 17.28 23.97
C MET A 74 -10.93 17.46 25.49
N PRO A 75 -12.05 17.80 26.16
CA PRO A 75 -12.08 17.89 27.62
C PRO A 75 -11.74 16.55 28.27
N ASN A 76 -10.96 16.61 29.34
CA ASN A 76 -10.51 15.41 30.07
C ASN A 76 -11.69 14.60 30.61
N SER A 77 -12.72 15.30 31.07
CA SER A 77 -13.98 14.70 31.52
C SER A 77 -14.69 13.88 30.45
N MET A 78 -14.65 14.29 29.16
CA MET A 78 -15.26 13.51 28.08
C MET A 78 -14.50 12.20 27.84
N LEU A 79 -13.17 12.25 27.88
CA LEU A 79 -12.32 11.06 27.80
C LEU A 79 -12.49 10.13 29.00
N ALA A 80 -12.71 10.67 30.20
CA ALA A 80 -12.93 9.88 31.40
C ALA A 80 -14.27 9.12 31.40
N THR A 81 -15.26 9.63 30.67
CA THR A 81 -16.61 9.02 30.59
C THR A 81 -16.84 8.16 29.36
N THR A 82 -15.95 8.22 28.36
CA THR A 82 -16.08 7.47 27.11
C THR A 82 -14.98 6.42 26.99
N SER A 83 -15.26 5.31 26.30
CA SER A 83 -14.23 4.32 25.99
C SER A 83 -13.36 4.82 24.84
N PHE A 84 -12.05 4.64 24.95
CA PHE A 84 -11.10 4.92 23.87
C PHE A 84 -10.03 3.81 23.80
N ILE A 85 -9.36 3.72 22.66
CA ILE A 85 -8.26 2.78 22.42
C ILE A 85 -6.96 3.58 22.42
N ASN A 86 -6.00 3.18 23.25
CA ASN A 86 -4.63 3.66 23.14
C ASN A 86 -3.88 2.75 22.15
N LEU A 87 -3.67 3.25 20.94
CA LEU A 87 -3.01 2.52 19.86
C LEU A 87 -1.51 2.32 20.12
N SER A 88 -0.91 3.11 21.01
CA SER A 88 0.49 3.01 21.42
C SER A 88 0.75 1.95 22.50
N ARG A 89 -0.30 1.29 23.03
CA ARG A 89 -0.17 0.36 24.16
C ARG A 89 -0.90 -0.98 23.93
N PRO A 90 -0.26 -2.14 24.21
CA PRO A 90 1.14 -2.30 24.60
C PRO A 90 2.10 -1.88 23.47
N PRO A 91 3.36 -1.53 23.79
CA PRO A 91 4.34 -1.18 22.78
C PRO A 91 4.55 -2.37 21.84
N GLY A 92 4.56 -2.09 20.55
CA GLY A 92 4.67 -3.14 19.54
C GLY A 92 4.31 -2.63 18.15
N PRO A 93 4.35 -3.52 17.15
CA PRO A 93 3.94 -3.18 15.80
C PRO A 93 2.44 -2.86 15.77
N HIS A 94 2.08 -1.81 15.05
CA HIS A 94 0.69 -1.45 14.86
C HIS A 94 0.11 -2.31 13.75
N LYS A 95 -1.17 -2.65 13.85
CA LYS A 95 -1.86 -3.38 12.79
C LYS A 95 -2.98 -2.52 12.21
N VAL A 96 -3.07 -2.51 10.89
CA VAL A 96 -4.25 -2.03 10.17
C VAL A 96 -4.96 -3.23 9.56
N ALA A 97 -6.28 -3.28 9.71
CA ALA A 97 -7.13 -4.28 9.07
C ALA A 97 -7.95 -3.60 7.98
N ILE A 98 -7.91 -4.17 6.78
CA ILE A 98 -8.60 -3.66 5.60
C ILE A 98 -9.51 -4.78 5.08
N ASP A 99 -10.80 -4.47 5.00
CA ASP A 99 -11.80 -5.39 4.47
C ASP A 99 -12.04 -5.08 2.99
N THR A 100 -12.03 -6.12 2.15
CA THR A 100 -12.29 -6.07 0.71
C THR A 100 -13.31 -7.13 0.33
N THR A 101 -14.10 -6.89 -0.70
CA THR A 101 -15.11 -7.83 -1.19
C THR A 101 -14.74 -8.31 -2.60
N PHE A 102 -14.88 -9.59 -2.89
CA PHE A 102 -14.63 -10.17 -4.22
C PHE A 102 -15.84 -10.97 -4.69
N SER A 103 -15.85 -11.42 -5.95
CA SER A 103 -16.89 -12.34 -6.42
C SER A 103 -16.79 -13.68 -5.71
N THR A 104 -17.92 -14.34 -5.47
CA THR A 104 -17.96 -15.72 -4.98
C THR A 104 -17.44 -16.73 -6.02
N ALA A 105 -17.27 -16.31 -7.27
CA ALA A 105 -16.64 -17.12 -8.32
C ALA A 105 -15.10 -17.16 -8.18
N ASP A 106 -14.51 -16.20 -7.46
CA ASP A 106 -13.07 -16.15 -7.26
C ASP A 106 -12.62 -17.19 -6.23
N ALA A 107 -11.60 -17.99 -6.58
CA ALA A 107 -11.03 -18.97 -5.66
C ALA A 107 -10.42 -18.28 -4.43
N PRO A 108 -10.85 -18.59 -3.19
CA PRO A 108 -10.41 -17.86 -2.00
C PRO A 108 -8.90 -17.85 -1.76
N ASP A 109 -8.22 -18.94 -2.08
CA ASP A 109 -6.76 -19.03 -1.93
C ASP A 109 -6.03 -18.12 -2.92
N ARG A 110 -6.56 -17.94 -4.14
CA ARG A 110 -6.00 -16.99 -5.12
C ARG A 110 -6.17 -15.56 -4.63
N VAL A 111 -7.36 -15.21 -4.13
CA VAL A 111 -7.62 -13.88 -3.55
C VAL A 111 -6.69 -13.60 -2.37
N CYS A 112 -6.57 -14.54 -1.44
CA CYS A 112 -5.69 -14.40 -0.28
C CYS A 112 -4.22 -14.25 -0.68
N ALA A 113 -3.76 -15.02 -1.66
CA ALA A 113 -2.40 -14.94 -2.19
C ALA A 113 -2.12 -13.57 -2.83
N THR A 114 -3.03 -13.08 -3.67
CA THR A 114 -2.92 -11.77 -4.33
C THR A 114 -2.90 -10.64 -3.32
N LEU A 115 -3.86 -10.58 -2.40
CA LEU A 115 -3.94 -9.52 -1.39
C LEU A 115 -2.75 -9.56 -0.42
N SER A 116 -2.31 -10.75 0.01
CA SER A 116 -1.13 -10.87 0.87
C SER A 116 0.16 -10.48 0.14
N ARG A 117 0.27 -10.73 -1.17
CA ARG A 117 1.39 -10.28 -2.01
C ARG A 117 1.41 -8.77 -2.12
N VAL A 118 0.28 -8.14 -2.47
CA VAL A 118 0.15 -6.67 -2.53
C VAL A 118 0.48 -6.02 -1.18
N ALA A 119 -0.08 -6.56 -0.10
CA ALA A 119 0.14 -6.03 1.24
C ALA A 119 1.61 -6.09 1.65
N ARG A 120 2.35 -7.16 1.32
CA ARG A 120 3.78 -7.30 1.64
C ARG A 120 4.68 -6.33 0.86
N ALA A 121 4.23 -5.84 -0.29
CA ALA A 121 5.00 -4.93 -1.13
C ALA A 121 4.87 -3.46 -0.70
N LEU A 122 3.98 -3.12 0.24
CA LEU A 122 3.75 -1.73 0.62
C LEU A 122 4.99 -1.12 1.31
N PRO A 123 5.37 0.12 0.98
CA PRO A 123 6.47 0.82 1.66
C PRO A 123 6.26 1.00 3.16
N GLN A 124 5.01 1.04 3.63
CA GLN A 124 4.64 1.27 5.03
C GLN A 124 4.71 -0.01 5.88
N VAL A 125 4.92 -1.19 5.27
CA VAL A 125 4.98 -2.45 6.02
C VAL A 125 6.21 -2.47 6.90
N LYS A 126 5.99 -2.81 8.18
CA LYS A 126 7.08 -3.02 9.12
C LYS A 126 7.99 -4.17 8.64
N PRO A 127 9.30 -3.94 8.46
CA PRO A 127 10.24 -5.00 8.10
C PRO A 127 10.20 -6.20 9.06
N GLY A 128 10.32 -7.41 8.52
CA GLY A 128 10.32 -8.66 9.31
C GLY A 128 8.93 -9.14 9.75
N THR A 129 7.86 -8.43 9.38
CA THR A 129 6.48 -8.88 9.61
C THR A 129 5.89 -9.54 8.37
N VAL A 130 4.81 -10.30 8.56
CA VAL A 130 4.10 -10.96 7.46
C VAL A 130 2.67 -10.44 7.42
N ALA A 131 2.34 -9.72 6.35
CA ALA A 131 0.95 -9.36 6.06
C ALA A 131 0.17 -10.62 5.68
N ARG A 132 -1.07 -10.73 6.17
CA ARG A 132 -1.91 -11.91 5.99
C ARG A 132 -3.33 -11.51 5.63
N THR A 133 -3.86 -12.17 4.62
CA THR A 133 -5.28 -12.12 4.27
C THR A 133 -5.99 -13.39 4.74
N VAL A 134 -7.21 -13.24 5.27
CA VAL A 134 -8.09 -14.36 5.62
C VAL A 134 -9.51 -14.09 5.09
N PRO A 135 -10.24 -15.13 4.66
CA PRO A 135 -11.66 -15.00 4.35
C PRO A 135 -12.44 -14.77 5.66
N VAL A 136 -13.41 -13.86 5.62
CA VAL A 136 -14.28 -13.50 6.76
C VAL A 136 -15.77 -13.69 6.47
N GLY A 137 -16.12 -14.07 5.24
CA GLY A 137 -17.48 -14.37 4.79
C GLY A 137 -17.46 -15.00 3.39
N ALA A 138 -18.63 -15.13 2.75
CA ALA A 138 -18.75 -15.77 1.43
C ALA A 138 -17.93 -15.07 0.33
N ALA A 139 -17.78 -13.76 0.44
CA ALA A 139 -17.11 -12.89 -0.53
C ALA A 139 -16.15 -11.89 0.14
N GLY A 140 -16.09 -11.89 1.48
CA GLY A 140 -15.35 -10.89 2.26
C GLY A 140 -13.97 -11.41 2.67
N TYR A 141 -12.96 -10.55 2.54
CA TYR A 141 -11.58 -10.84 2.88
C TYR A 141 -11.04 -9.73 3.77
N ARG A 142 -10.34 -10.13 4.85
CA ARG A 142 -9.67 -9.20 5.77
C ARG A 142 -8.17 -9.33 5.62
N THR A 143 -7.53 -8.24 5.23
CA THR A 143 -6.07 -8.14 5.13
C THR A 143 -5.52 -7.39 6.32
N VAL A 144 -4.60 -8.01 7.06
CA VAL A 144 -3.92 -7.43 8.21
C VAL A 144 -2.49 -7.08 7.81
N ILE A 145 -2.12 -5.82 8.00
CA ILE A 145 -0.82 -5.26 7.65
C ILE A 145 -0.20 -4.67 8.92
N TRP A 146 1.05 -5.02 9.19
CA TRP A 146 1.79 -4.49 10.33
C TRP A 146 2.60 -3.26 9.91
N LEU A 147 2.55 -2.21 10.72
CA LEU A 147 3.12 -0.89 10.47
C LEU A 147 4.04 -0.49 11.63
N ASP A 148 4.98 0.43 11.36
CA ASP A 148 5.86 0.99 12.38
C ASP A 148 5.16 2.06 13.23
N SER A 149 4.22 2.81 12.66
CA SER A 149 3.46 3.85 13.34
C SER A 149 1.97 3.81 12.96
N PRO A 150 1.04 4.20 13.86
CA PRO A 150 -0.36 4.38 13.50
C PRO A 150 -0.57 5.49 12.45
N ALA A 151 0.38 6.43 12.35
CA ALA A 151 0.37 7.50 11.34
C ALA A 151 0.32 6.94 9.91
N ASP A 152 0.96 5.80 9.69
CA ASP A 152 1.10 5.20 8.35
C ASP A 152 -0.18 4.49 7.89
N ALA A 153 -1.15 4.28 8.78
CA ALA A 153 -2.36 3.49 8.49
C ALA A 153 -3.17 4.06 7.33
N GLY A 154 -3.29 5.39 7.24
CA GLY A 154 -4.00 6.06 6.14
C GLY A 154 -3.31 5.84 4.80
N ALA A 155 -1.99 6.08 4.74
CA ALA A 155 -1.19 5.90 3.54
C ALA A 155 -1.16 4.43 3.10
N ALA A 156 -0.91 3.50 4.04
CA ALA A 156 -0.91 2.07 3.78
C ALA A 156 -2.25 1.59 3.21
N LYS A 157 -3.38 2.05 3.80
CA LYS A 157 -4.72 1.70 3.31
C LYS A 157 -4.97 2.23 1.90
N ALA A 158 -4.63 3.49 1.64
CA ALA A 158 -4.84 4.11 0.33
C ALA A 158 -4.03 3.39 -0.77
N THR A 159 -2.74 3.15 -0.51
CA THR A 159 -1.86 2.45 -1.46
C THR A 159 -2.28 1.00 -1.65
N PHE A 160 -2.63 0.29 -0.57
CA PHE A 160 -3.12 -1.09 -0.65
C PHE A 160 -4.35 -1.23 -1.53
N LEU A 161 -5.38 -0.40 -1.31
CA LEU A 161 -6.63 -0.48 -2.08
C LEU A 161 -6.37 -0.17 -3.56
N ARG A 162 -5.53 0.82 -3.86
CA ARG A 162 -5.13 1.16 -5.23
C ARG A 162 -4.42 -0.02 -5.90
N TRP A 163 -3.39 -0.58 -5.29
CA TRP A 163 -2.64 -1.71 -5.87
C TRP A 163 -3.46 -2.99 -5.94
N ALA A 164 -4.32 -3.26 -4.95
CA ALA A 164 -5.23 -4.40 -4.97
C ALA A 164 -6.18 -4.34 -6.16
N TRP A 165 -6.63 -3.14 -6.56
CA TRP A 165 -7.46 -2.95 -7.75
C TRP A 165 -6.76 -3.40 -9.04
N TYR A 166 -5.49 -3.01 -9.23
CA TYR A 166 -4.69 -3.42 -10.39
C TYR A 166 -4.33 -4.91 -10.33
N ALA A 167 -3.86 -5.39 -9.17
CA ALA A 167 -3.45 -6.77 -8.99
C ALA A 167 -4.62 -7.76 -9.17
N ALA A 168 -5.82 -7.43 -8.69
CA ALA A 168 -7.01 -8.25 -8.91
C ALA A 168 -7.26 -8.47 -10.40
N ARG A 169 -7.23 -7.40 -11.20
CA ARG A 169 -7.46 -7.45 -12.65
C ARG A 169 -6.37 -8.21 -13.40
N ARG A 170 -5.10 -8.03 -13.02
CA ARG A 170 -3.98 -8.81 -13.61
C ARG A 170 -4.11 -10.32 -13.35
N GLU A 171 -4.81 -10.70 -12.29
CA GLU A 171 -5.04 -12.09 -11.90
C GLU A 171 -6.44 -12.59 -12.28
N GLU A 172 -7.22 -11.81 -13.05
CA GLU A 172 -8.60 -12.13 -13.45
C GLU A 172 -9.52 -12.39 -12.24
N LEU A 173 -9.33 -11.61 -11.16
CA LEU A 173 -10.15 -11.61 -9.95
C LEU A 173 -11.10 -10.40 -9.95
N HIS A 174 -12.27 -10.57 -9.32
CA HIS A 174 -13.39 -9.65 -9.42
C HIS A 174 -13.57 -8.86 -8.12
N LEU A 175 -12.65 -7.93 -7.85
CA LEU A 175 -12.78 -7.00 -6.72
C LEU A 175 -14.08 -6.18 -6.84
N ASP A 176 -14.85 -6.16 -5.75
CA ASP A 176 -16.20 -5.58 -5.65
C ASP A 176 -17.23 -6.18 -6.63
N GLY A 177 -16.98 -7.41 -7.10
CA GLY A 177 -17.84 -8.10 -8.07
C GLY A 177 -17.80 -7.47 -9.47
N ALA A 178 -16.83 -6.59 -9.75
CA ALA A 178 -16.69 -5.96 -11.04
C ALA A 178 -15.91 -6.88 -12.00
N ASP A 179 -16.54 -7.21 -13.13
CA ASP A 179 -15.83 -7.67 -14.32
C ASP A 179 -15.03 -6.51 -14.92
N ASP A 180 -13.89 -6.81 -15.53
CA ASP A 180 -13.14 -5.84 -16.32
C ASP A 180 -12.76 -6.43 -17.67
N ASP A 181 -13.06 -5.69 -18.73
CA ASP A 181 -12.69 -5.99 -20.11
C ASP A 181 -11.42 -5.23 -20.47
N PHE A 182 -10.42 -5.31 -19.58
CA PHE A 182 -9.22 -4.49 -19.72
C PHE A 182 -8.29 -5.01 -20.81
N SER A 183 -8.04 -6.32 -20.84
CA SER A 183 -7.18 -6.98 -21.83
C SER A 183 -7.99 -7.51 -23.03
N THR A 184 -8.72 -6.62 -23.70
CA THR A 184 -9.46 -6.99 -24.92
C THR A 184 -8.52 -7.39 -26.05
N VAL A 185 -9.02 -8.23 -26.96
CA VAL A 185 -8.31 -8.59 -28.20
C VAL A 185 -7.87 -7.32 -28.95
N GLN A 186 -8.73 -6.32 -29.08
CA GLN A 186 -8.43 -5.09 -29.80
C GLN A 186 -7.29 -4.28 -29.15
N ARG A 187 -7.21 -4.24 -27.81
CA ARG A 187 -6.12 -3.55 -27.10
C ARG A 187 -4.80 -4.32 -27.21
N VAL A 188 -4.86 -5.64 -27.11
CA VAL A 188 -3.69 -6.50 -27.34
C VAL A 188 -3.15 -6.30 -28.75
N GLU A 189 -4.02 -6.36 -29.76
CA GLU A 189 -3.65 -6.14 -31.16
C GLU A 189 -3.06 -4.74 -31.37
N HIS A 190 -3.71 -3.71 -30.84
CA HIS A 190 -3.21 -2.35 -30.95
C HIS A 190 -1.81 -2.19 -30.33
N ALA A 191 -1.60 -2.64 -29.09
CA ALA A 191 -0.30 -2.56 -28.41
C ALA A 191 0.79 -3.37 -29.14
N LEU A 192 0.41 -4.54 -29.67
CA LEU A 192 1.34 -5.39 -30.39
C LEU A 192 1.78 -4.75 -31.71
N ASP A 193 0.84 -4.14 -32.44
CA ASP A 193 1.08 -3.50 -33.73
C ASP A 193 1.84 -2.17 -33.60
N THR A 194 1.59 -1.38 -32.55
CA THR A 194 2.20 -0.05 -32.37
C THR A 194 3.52 -0.07 -31.59
N VAL A 195 3.62 -0.92 -30.57
CA VAL A 195 4.75 -0.90 -29.62
C VAL A 195 5.66 -2.10 -29.83
N VAL A 196 5.15 -3.33 -29.72
CA VAL A 196 5.99 -4.53 -29.73
C VAL A 196 6.58 -4.80 -31.10
N ALA A 197 5.79 -4.63 -32.17
CA ALA A 197 6.25 -4.75 -33.53
C ALA A 197 7.43 -3.81 -33.84
N ALA A 198 7.35 -2.57 -33.38
CA ALA A 198 8.43 -1.58 -33.55
C ALA A 198 9.66 -1.93 -32.70
N ALA A 199 9.46 -2.28 -31.43
CA ALA A 199 10.53 -2.61 -30.49
C ALA A 199 11.35 -3.83 -30.93
N LEU A 200 10.67 -4.87 -31.43
CA LEU A 200 11.30 -6.12 -31.83
C LEU A 200 11.54 -6.23 -33.35
N ARG A 201 11.07 -5.25 -34.14
CA ARG A 201 11.09 -5.26 -35.62
C ARG A 201 10.40 -6.48 -36.23
N LEU A 202 9.20 -6.79 -35.75
CA LEU A 202 8.45 -7.98 -36.16
C LEU A 202 7.76 -7.83 -37.51
N SER A 203 7.75 -8.90 -38.29
CA SER A 203 6.89 -9.07 -39.46
C SER A 203 5.42 -9.26 -39.06
N ALA A 204 4.50 -9.06 -40.01
CA ALA A 204 3.07 -9.26 -39.80
C ALA A 204 2.70 -10.72 -39.47
N GLU A 205 3.54 -11.70 -39.85
CA GLU A 205 3.35 -13.11 -39.52
C GLU A 205 3.74 -13.40 -38.07
N GLU A 206 4.89 -12.90 -37.63
CA GLU A 206 5.35 -13.02 -36.25
C GLU A 206 4.38 -12.32 -35.29
N GLN A 207 3.90 -11.13 -35.66
CA GLN A 207 2.89 -10.41 -34.88
C GLN A 207 1.64 -11.26 -34.65
N ARG A 208 1.09 -11.86 -35.71
CA ARG A 208 -0.08 -12.75 -35.63
C ARG A 208 0.16 -13.94 -34.70
N SER A 209 1.37 -14.50 -34.69
CA SER A 209 1.72 -15.63 -33.82
C SER A 209 1.75 -15.28 -32.33
N LEU A 210 1.99 -14.01 -31.98
CA LEU A 210 2.07 -13.54 -30.60
C LEU A 210 0.72 -13.07 -30.04
N ARG A 211 -0.28 -12.78 -30.88
CA ARG A 211 -1.58 -12.23 -30.45
C ARG A 211 -2.29 -13.08 -29.41
N SER A 212 -2.29 -14.41 -29.58
CA SER A 212 -2.92 -15.35 -28.63
C SER A 212 -2.11 -15.60 -27.36
N ALA A 213 -0.87 -15.11 -27.31
CA ALA A 213 0.08 -15.30 -26.23
C ALA A 213 0.39 -14.02 -25.46
N ALA A 214 -0.32 -12.94 -25.78
CA ALA A 214 -0.10 -11.62 -25.24
C ALA A 214 -1.33 -11.15 -24.46
N ARG A 215 -1.10 -10.47 -23.34
CA ARG A 215 -2.15 -9.86 -22.53
C ARG A 215 -1.75 -8.47 -22.08
N ILE A 216 -2.72 -7.58 -21.92
CA ILE A 216 -2.47 -6.25 -21.38
C ILE A 216 -2.53 -6.32 -19.85
N VAL A 217 -1.54 -5.75 -19.19
CA VAL A 217 -1.46 -5.58 -17.74
C VAL A 217 -1.30 -4.11 -17.38
N ARG A 218 -1.79 -3.73 -16.19
CA ARG A 218 -1.62 -2.39 -15.63
C ARG A 218 -1.02 -2.43 -14.24
N TYR A 219 -0.22 -1.42 -13.94
CA TYR A 219 0.38 -1.20 -12.65
C TYR A 219 0.03 0.21 -12.16
N GLY A 220 -0.30 0.32 -10.88
CA GLY A 220 -0.53 1.61 -10.25
C GLY A 220 0.78 2.34 -9.99
N ALA A 221 0.70 3.65 -9.76
CA ALA A 221 1.87 4.41 -9.33
C ALA A 221 2.50 3.79 -8.07
N ASP A 222 3.83 3.83 -8.02
CA ASP A 222 4.71 3.28 -7.00
C ASP A 222 4.70 1.73 -6.90
N GLU A 223 3.89 1.05 -7.72
CA GLU A 223 3.77 -0.41 -7.67
C GLU A 223 5.02 -1.08 -8.27
N ILE A 224 5.46 -2.17 -7.64
CA ILE A 224 6.55 -3.00 -8.16
C ILE A 224 6.05 -3.76 -9.39
N VAL A 225 6.75 -3.57 -10.51
CA VAL A 225 6.55 -4.27 -11.77
C VAL A 225 7.43 -5.52 -11.84
N GLU A 226 8.66 -5.42 -11.32
CA GLU A 226 9.65 -6.51 -11.34
C GLU A 226 10.51 -6.46 -10.08
N ASP A 227 10.67 -7.60 -9.40
CA ASP A 227 11.52 -7.72 -8.20
C ASP A 227 12.94 -8.19 -8.57
N ALA A 228 13.96 -7.55 -7.97
CA ALA A 228 15.32 -8.06 -7.99
C ALA A 228 15.40 -9.45 -7.34
N GLY A 229 16.22 -10.33 -7.91
CA GLY A 229 16.39 -11.70 -7.42
C GLY A 229 15.31 -12.69 -7.85
N GLN A 230 14.21 -12.22 -8.47
CA GLN A 230 13.21 -13.10 -9.08
C GLN A 230 13.57 -13.42 -10.53
N VAL A 231 13.16 -14.61 -10.99
CA VAL A 231 13.25 -15.01 -12.40
C VAL A 231 11.90 -14.73 -13.05
N PRO A 232 11.81 -13.81 -14.02
CA PRO A 232 10.55 -13.51 -14.69
C PRO A 232 10.03 -14.69 -15.51
N SER A 233 8.70 -14.83 -15.56
CA SER A 233 8.01 -15.82 -16.40
C SER A 233 7.67 -15.29 -17.80
N ALA A 234 7.66 -13.97 -17.97
CA ALA A 234 7.25 -13.28 -19.19
C ALA A 234 8.15 -12.07 -19.48
N MET A 235 8.07 -11.57 -20.71
CA MET A 235 8.58 -10.25 -21.09
C MET A 235 7.45 -9.23 -21.06
N THR A 236 7.72 -8.04 -20.54
CA THR A 236 6.72 -6.98 -20.33
C THR A 236 7.11 -5.75 -21.13
N PHE A 237 6.32 -5.40 -22.14
CA PHE A 237 6.56 -4.26 -23.04
C PHE A 237 5.73 -3.06 -22.62
N LEU A 238 6.38 -1.91 -22.38
CA LEU A 238 5.69 -0.70 -21.93
C LEU A 238 4.92 -0.06 -23.09
N VAL A 239 3.60 -0.02 -22.96
CA VAL A 239 2.68 0.60 -23.93
C VAL A 239 2.42 2.05 -23.57
N SER A 240 2.34 2.37 -22.28
CA SER A 240 2.27 3.74 -21.79
C SER A 240 2.75 3.83 -20.34
N GLY A 241 3.15 5.03 -19.93
CA GLY A 241 3.72 5.30 -18.61
C GLY A 241 5.23 5.00 -18.55
N ARG A 242 5.80 5.15 -17.36
CA ARG A 242 7.23 5.00 -17.13
C ARG A 242 7.54 4.14 -15.92
N VAL A 243 8.62 3.40 -16.02
CA VAL A 243 9.11 2.51 -14.96
C VAL A 243 10.54 2.88 -14.58
N GLN A 244 10.82 3.02 -13.30
CA GLN A 244 12.16 3.27 -12.80
C GLN A 244 12.85 1.95 -12.44
N LEU A 245 13.99 1.67 -13.06
CA LEU A 245 14.89 0.62 -12.62
C LEU A 245 15.76 1.13 -11.47
N THR A 246 15.88 0.30 -10.44
CA THR A 246 16.72 0.57 -9.26
C THR A 246 17.59 -0.62 -8.91
N ALA A 247 18.74 -0.33 -8.34
CA ALA A 247 19.63 -1.33 -7.77
C ALA A 247 19.84 -1.03 -6.29
N THR A 248 19.99 -2.07 -5.48
CA THR A 248 20.45 -1.92 -4.10
C THR A 248 21.98 -1.89 -4.09
N ALA A 249 22.57 -0.80 -3.63
CA ALA A 249 24.01 -0.64 -3.43
C ALA A 249 24.50 -1.48 -2.24
N GLU A 250 25.83 -1.59 -2.08
CA GLU A 250 26.44 -2.43 -1.03
C GLU A 250 26.11 -1.97 0.38
N ASP A 251 25.83 -0.67 0.57
CA ASP A 251 25.39 -0.06 1.84
C ASP A 251 23.89 -0.24 2.11
N GLY A 252 23.16 -0.93 1.22
CA GLY A 252 21.72 -1.14 1.32
C GLY A 252 20.87 0.00 0.74
N THR A 253 21.48 1.08 0.24
CA THR A 253 20.73 2.18 -0.38
C THR A 253 20.15 1.77 -1.73
N VAL A 254 18.94 2.23 -2.02
CA VAL A 254 18.29 2.02 -3.32
C VAL A 254 18.67 3.17 -4.24
N VAL A 255 19.37 2.87 -5.34
CA VAL A 255 19.85 3.85 -6.30
C VAL A 255 19.13 3.71 -7.65
N PRO A 256 18.71 4.83 -8.29
CA PRO A 256 18.16 4.81 -9.63
C PRO A 256 19.23 4.41 -10.66
N VAL A 257 18.86 3.52 -11.58
CA VAL A 257 19.74 3.03 -12.66
C VAL A 257 19.35 3.67 -13.99
N SER A 258 18.08 3.55 -14.37
CA SER A 258 17.54 4.12 -15.61
C SER A 258 16.01 4.15 -15.55
N THR A 259 15.40 5.07 -16.28
CA THR A 259 13.95 5.10 -16.48
C THR A 259 13.63 4.45 -17.82
N LEU A 260 12.68 3.53 -17.84
CA LEU A 260 12.13 2.93 -19.05
C LEU A 260 10.83 3.63 -19.42
N ALA A 261 10.62 3.86 -20.71
CA ALA A 261 9.43 4.49 -21.28
C ALA A 261 8.75 3.61 -22.35
N GLU A 262 7.71 4.14 -22.99
CA GLU A 262 6.98 3.49 -24.09
C GLU A 262 7.94 2.90 -25.15
N GLY A 263 7.68 1.66 -25.57
CA GLY A 263 8.53 0.92 -26.51
C GLY A 263 9.68 0.15 -25.86
N GLU A 264 10.06 0.48 -24.63
CA GLU A 264 11.02 -0.31 -23.87
C GLU A 264 10.34 -1.44 -23.09
N PHE A 265 11.12 -2.42 -22.67
CA PHE A 265 10.58 -3.65 -22.07
C PHE A 265 11.41 -4.16 -20.91
N LEU A 266 10.79 -5.00 -20.09
CA LEU A 266 11.32 -5.69 -18.90
C LEU A 266 11.27 -7.21 -19.12
N GLY A 267 11.75 -7.99 -18.15
CA GLY A 267 11.66 -9.45 -18.22
C GLY A 267 12.64 -10.13 -19.18
N LEU A 268 13.65 -9.43 -19.69
CA LEU A 268 14.67 -9.99 -20.61
C LEU A 268 15.37 -11.23 -20.05
N THR A 269 15.56 -11.26 -18.73
CA THR A 269 16.20 -12.36 -18.03
C THR A 269 15.36 -13.64 -18.03
N ALA A 270 14.06 -13.56 -18.33
CA ALA A 270 13.19 -14.72 -18.54
C ALA A 270 13.84 -15.68 -19.55
N LEU A 271 14.31 -15.17 -20.69
CA LEU A 271 14.94 -15.94 -21.76
C LEU A 271 16.22 -16.65 -21.32
N THR A 272 16.95 -16.05 -20.37
CA THR A 272 18.17 -16.64 -19.81
C THR A 272 17.90 -17.50 -18.57
N ARG A 273 16.67 -17.49 -18.05
CA ARG A 273 16.28 -18.08 -16.75
C ARG A 273 17.18 -17.66 -15.60
N GLN A 274 17.60 -16.39 -15.61
CA GLN A 274 18.44 -15.82 -14.57
C GLN A 274 17.65 -14.84 -13.72
N PRO A 275 18.02 -14.65 -12.44
CA PRO A 275 17.40 -13.62 -11.61
C PRO A 275 17.67 -12.21 -12.14
N ASN A 276 16.71 -11.30 -11.93
CA ASN A 276 16.92 -9.88 -12.18
C ASN A 276 17.93 -9.28 -11.21
N LEU A 277 18.76 -8.37 -11.71
CA LEU A 277 19.72 -7.65 -10.88
C LEU A 277 19.16 -6.37 -10.28
N ALA A 278 18.07 -5.86 -10.84
CA ALA A 278 17.42 -4.61 -10.49
C ALA A 278 15.93 -4.83 -10.21
N SER A 279 15.36 -4.00 -9.35
CA SER A 279 13.91 -3.91 -9.19
C SER A 279 13.36 -2.82 -10.11
N ALA A 280 12.10 -2.94 -10.49
CA ALA A 280 11.40 -2.01 -11.35
C ALA A 280 10.10 -1.57 -10.68
N TYR A 281 9.86 -0.26 -10.57
CA TYR A 281 8.59 0.27 -10.05
C TYR A 281 7.99 1.32 -10.99
N ALA A 282 6.67 1.37 -11.03
CA ALA A 282 5.93 2.30 -11.86
C ALA A 282 6.01 3.72 -11.26
N LEU A 283 6.43 4.71 -12.06
CA LEU A 283 6.47 6.13 -11.64
C LEU A 283 5.09 6.79 -11.69
N GLU A 284 4.21 6.22 -12.49
CA GLU A 284 2.84 6.65 -12.73
C GLU A 284 2.00 5.41 -13.04
N GLU A 285 0.75 5.57 -13.49
CA GLU A 285 0.05 4.41 -14.01
C GLU A 285 0.75 3.90 -15.28
N VAL A 286 1.05 2.61 -15.30
CA VAL A 286 1.74 1.95 -16.42
C VAL A 286 0.81 0.95 -17.08
N THR A 287 0.70 1.02 -18.40
CA THR A 287 0.10 -0.04 -19.21
C THR A 287 1.21 -0.78 -19.95
N ALA A 288 1.18 -2.11 -19.89
CA ALA A 288 2.15 -2.94 -20.57
C ALA A 288 1.51 -4.15 -21.24
N LEU A 289 2.18 -4.68 -22.26
CA LEU A 289 1.85 -5.94 -22.90
C LEU A 289 2.78 -7.02 -22.36
N GLU A 290 2.24 -8.03 -21.69
CA GLU A 290 2.99 -9.21 -21.26
C GLU A 290 2.92 -10.30 -22.33
N ILE A 291 4.06 -10.91 -22.63
CA ILE A 291 4.20 -12.06 -23.52
C ILE A 291 4.99 -13.14 -22.80
N ASP A 292 4.40 -14.32 -22.67
CA ASP A 292 5.04 -15.45 -22.00
C ASP A 292 6.37 -15.83 -22.65
N ARG A 293 7.35 -16.19 -21.81
CA ARG A 293 8.71 -16.54 -22.23
C ARG A 293 8.75 -17.56 -23.37
N GLU A 294 7.91 -18.59 -23.31
CA GLU A 294 7.91 -19.68 -24.29
C GLU A 294 7.63 -19.18 -25.72
N HIS A 295 6.74 -18.20 -25.87
CA HIS A 295 6.38 -17.63 -27.17
C HIS A 295 7.49 -16.74 -27.72
N ILE A 296 8.20 -16.00 -26.86
CA ILE A 296 9.38 -15.23 -27.28
C ILE A 296 10.55 -16.17 -27.65
N GLU A 297 10.74 -17.29 -26.96
CA GLU A 297 11.76 -18.29 -27.31
C GLU A 297 11.48 -18.93 -28.69
N HIS A 298 10.22 -19.26 -28.96
CA HIS A 298 9.79 -19.75 -30.27
C HIS A 298 10.01 -18.73 -31.39
N LEU A 299 9.80 -17.44 -31.11
CA LEU A 299 10.10 -16.35 -32.04
C LEU A 299 11.61 -16.24 -32.28
N GLY A 300 12.42 -16.26 -31.22
CA GLY A 300 13.88 -16.17 -31.29
C GLY A 300 14.52 -17.30 -32.10
N THR A 301 13.91 -18.48 -32.12
CA THR A 301 14.34 -19.61 -32.97
C THR A 301 14.23 -19.30 -34.46
N ARG A 302 13.23 -18.50 -34.86
CA ARG A 302 13.00 -18.08 -36.26
C ARG A 302 13.79 -16.82 -36.64
N ALA A 303 14.12 -15.98 -35.66
CA ALA A 303 14.86 -14.74 -35.86
C ALA A 303 16.10 -14.64 -34.95
N PRO A 304 17.23 -15.31 -35.28
CA PRO A 304 18.44 -15.31 -34.44
C PRO A 304 19.02 -13.91 -34.15
N ALA A 305 18.84 -12.96 -35.07
CA ALA A 305 19.26 -11.58 -34.89
C ALA A 305 18.51 -10.89 -33.72
N LEU A 306 17.28 -11.30 -33.43
CA LEU A 306 16.50 -10.80 -32.30
C LEU A 306 17.15 -11.20 -30.97
N LEU A 307 17.57 -12.46 -30.84
CA LEU A 307 18.25 -12.97 -29.65
C LEU A 307 19.60 -12.27 -29.41
N GLN A 308 20.35 -11.97 -30.47
CA GLN A 308 21.58 -11.19 -30.37
C GLN A 308 21.31 -9.77 -29.85
N ASN A 309 20.25 -9.11 -30.33
CA ASN A 309 19.84 -7.80 -29.84
C ASN A 309 19.43 -7.84 -28.36
N PHE A 310 18.68 -8.86 -27.94
CA PHE A 310 18.34 -9.08 -26.54
C PHE A 310 19.56 -9.27 -25.65
N GLY A 311 20.53 -10.08 -26.10
CA GLY A 311 21.80 -10.26 -25.39
C GLY A 311 22.54 -8.94 -25.19
N ARG A 312 22.61 -8.09 -26.22
CA ARG A 312 23.25 -6.77 -26.15
C ARG A 312 22.54 -5.84 -25.14
N ILE A 313 21.21 -5.75 -25.19
CA ILE A 313 20.43 -4.90 -24.28
C ILE A 313 20.56 -5.40 -22.83
N LEU A 314 20.53 -6.72 -22.63
CA LEU A 314 20.71 -7.32 -21.31
C LEU A 314 22.10 -6.98 -20.74
N GLU A 315 23.17 -7.11 -21.53
CA GLU A 315 24.52 -6.80 -21.06
C GLU A 315 24.71 -5.30 -20.78
N GLU A 316 24.15 -4.42 -21.61
CA GLU A 316 24.16 -2.98 -21.37
C GLU A 316 23.47 -2.63 -20.03
N ARG A 317 22.29 -3.21 -19.78
CA ARG A 317 21.57 -3.01 -18.50
C ARG A 317 22.33 -3.58 -17.32
N ARG A 318 22.94 -4.76 -17.46
CA ARG A 318 23.78 -5.37 -16.41
C ARG A 318 24.97 -4.49 -16.05
N SER A 319 25.62 -3.91 -17.06
CA SER A 319 26.71 -2.96 -16.86
C SER A 319 26.25 -1.75 -16.06
N LYS A 320 25.13 -1.11 -16.45
CA LYS A 320 24.54 0.03 -15.73
C LYS A 320 24.20 -0.30 -14.27
N VAL A 321 23.57 -1.46 -14.02
CA VAL A 321 23.23 -1.92 -12.66
C VAL A 321 24.49 -2.14 -11.81
N ARG A 322 25.53 -2.76 -12.38
CA ARG A 322 26.81 -2.98 -11.68
C ARG A 322 27.54 -1.68 -11.39
N GLY A 323 27.54 -0.72 -12.32
CA GLY A 323 28.12 0.62 -12.12
C GLY A 323 27.39 1.39 -11.01
N ALA A 324 26.05 1.40 -11.04
CA ALA A 324 25.24 2.04 -10.01
C ALA A 324 25.50 1.46 -8.61
N ARG A 325 25.64 0.13 -8.49
CA ARG A 325 25.99 -0.53 -7.22
C ARG A 325 27.34 -0.13 -6.65
N ARG A 326 28.31 0.19 -7.51
CA ARG A 326 29.68 0.59 -7.13
C ARG A 326 29.82 2.07 -6.81
N GLY A 327 28.75 2.87 -6.94
CA GLY A 327 28.78 4.30 -6.66
C GLY A 327 29.47 5.13 -7.75
N GLU A 328 29.64 4.59 -8.96
CA GLU A 328 30.08 5.37 -10.12
C GLU A 328 28.93 6.33 -10.52
N ARG A 329 28.92 7.51 -9.91
CA ARG A 329 28.09 8.63 -10.37
C ARG A 329 28.54 8.94 -11.80
N VAL A 330 27.71 8.59 -12.78
CA VAL A 330 27.82 9.16 -14.13
C VAL A 330 27.58 10.66 -13.97
N GLY A 331 28.65 11.44 -14.08
CA GLY A 331 28.64 12.89 -14.08
C GLY A 331 28.04 13.46 -15.36
#